data_AF-A0A392PZR3-F1
#
_entry.id   AF-A0A392PZR3-F1
#
_cell.length_a   1.000
_cell.length_b   1.000
_cell.length_c   1.000
_cell.angle_alpha   90.00
_cell.angle_beta   90.00
_cell.angle_gamma   90.00
#
_symmetry.space_group_name_H-M   'P 1'
#
loop_
_entity.id
_entity.type
_entity.pdbx_description
1 polymer ?
#
loop_
_entity_poly.entity_id
_entity_poly.type
_entity_poly.pdbx_seq_one_letter_code
_entity_poly.pdbx_strand_id
1 'polypeptide(L)' 'MVEIDGKEIKAQIWDTAGQERFRAVTSAYYRGAFGALVVYDISRRGTFDSIKRWLDELT' A
#
# COMPACT_ATOMS: atom_id res chain seq x y z
N MET A 1 -12.70 -6.46 13.03
CA MET A 1 -13.77 -6.60 12.01
C MET A 1 -14.50 -5.27 11.99
N VAL A 2 -14.86 -4.78 10.80
CA VAL A 2 -15.52 -3.49 10.63
C VAL A 2 -16.85 -3.76 9.95
N GLU A 3 -17.93 -3.17 10.46
CA GLU A 3 -19.24 -3.24 9.81
C GLU A 3 -19.36 -2.14 8.76
N ILE A 4 -19.63 -2.52 7.51
CA ILE A 4 -19.89 -1.61 6.40
C ILE A 4 -21.17 -2.10 5.72
N ASP A 5 -22.17 -1.23 5.60
CA ASP A 5 -23.47 -1.54 4.99
C ASP A 5 -24.16 -2.79 5.57
N GLY A 6 -24.08 -2.97 6.89
CA GLY A 6 -24.67 -4.14 7.59
C GLY A 6 -23.93 -5.46 7.35
N LYS A 7 -22.73 -5.43 6.75
CA LYS A 7 -21.87 -6.61 6.55
C LYS A 7 -20.61 -6.50 7.40
N GLU A 8 -20.28 -7.57 8.11
CA GLU A 8 -18.99 -7.67 8.80
C GLU A 8 -17.87 -7.95 7.78
N ILE A 9 -16.89 -7.06 7.73
CA ILE A 9 -15.71 -7.19 6.87
C ILE A 9 -14.47 -7.46 7.73
N LYS A 10 -13.73 -8.50 7.36
CA LYS A 10 -12.39 -8.78 7.88
C LYS A 10 -11.35 -8.23 6.90
N ALA A 11 -10.96 -6.97 7.09
CA ALA A 11 -9.86 -6.37 6.34
C ALA A 11 -8.51 -6.96 6.79
N GLN A 12 -7.68 -7.37 5.85
CA GLN A 12 -6.28 -7.72 6.08
C GLN A 12 -5.42 -6.58 5.53
N ILE A 13 -4.69 -5.91 6.41
CA ILE A 13 -3.80 -4.81 6.03
C ILE A 13 -2.38 -5.32 6.14
N TRP A 14 -1.64 -5.21 5.04
CA TRP A 14 -0.24 -5.59 4.94
C TRP A 14 0.59 -4.32 4.91
N ASP A 15 1.44 -4.12 5.91
CA ASP A 15 2.35 -2.98 5.96
C ASP A 15 3.70 -3.34 5.33
N THR A 16 4.29 -2.39 4.60
CA THR A 16 5.55 -2.58 3.86
C THR A 16 6.77 -2.01 4.60
N ALA A 17 6.66 -1.66 5.88
CA ALA A 17 7.71 -0.95 6.61
C ALA A 17 9.11 -1.57 6.43
N GLY A 18 10.01 -0.77 5.85
CA GLY A 18 11.47 -0.95 5.98
C GLY A 18 12.15 -1.95 5.06
N GLN A 19 11.50 -2.49 4.02
CA GLN A 19 12.16 -3.41 3.06
C GLN A 19 12.29 -2.86 1.64
N GLU A 20 12.82 -1.64 1.53
CA GLU A 20 13.38 -1.12 0.28
C GLU A 20 14.53 -1.98 -0.29
N ARG A 21 15.05 -2.94 0.50
CA ARG A 21 16.04 -3.94 0.11
C ARG A 21 15.46 -5.19 -0.56
N PHE A 22 14.14 -5.42 -0.55
CA PHE A 22 13.50 -6.56 -1.22
C PHE A 22 12.49 -6.14 -2.29
N ARG A 23 12.91 -5.28 -3.23
CA ARG A 23 12.10 -4.91 -4.41
C ARG A 23 11.57 -6.11 -5.21
N ALA A 24 12.23 -7.28 -5.11
CA ALA A 24 11.81 -8.52 -5.78
C ALA A 24 10.62 -9.23 -5.09
N VAL A 25 10.31 -8.90 -3.84
CA VAL A 25 9.26 -9.55 -3.05
C VAL A 25 7.93 -8.80 -3.17
N THR A 26 7.95 -7.55 -3.61
CA THR A 26 6.81 -6.63 -3.60
C THR A 26 5.64 -7.08 -4.49
N SER A 27 5.90 -7.61 -5.68
CA SER A 27 4.84 -8.05 -6.61
C SER A 27 4.01 -9.23 -6.09
N ALA A 28 4.57 -10.06 -5.20
CA ALA A 28 3.81 -11.15 -4.57
C ALA A 28 2.90 -10.64 -3.43
N TYR A 29 3.30 -9.56 -2.74
CA TYR A 29 2.50 -8.94 -1.67
C TYR A 29 1.27 -8.20 -2.20
N TYR A 30 1.33 -7.70 -3.44
CA TYR A 30 0.19 -7.05 -4.09
C TYR A 30 -0.81 -8.04 -4.70
N ARG A 31 -0.40 -9.29 -4.95
CA ARG A 31 -1.25 -10.28 -5.63
C ARG A 31 -2.43 -10.67 -4.73
N GLY A 32 -3.64 -10.28 -5.13
CA GLY A 32 -4.88 -10.55 -4.40
C GLY A 32 -5.31 -9.43 -3.45
N ALA A 33 -4.59 -8.30 -3.42
CA ALA A 33 -5.06 -7.11 -2.73
C ALA A 33 -6.24 -6.47 -3.49
N PHE A 34 -7.28 -6.09 -2.75
CA PHE A 34 -8.45 -5.37 -3.30
C PHE A 34 -8.21 -3.86 -3.47
N GLY A 35 -7.20 -3.32 -2.78
CA GLY A 35 -6.84 -1.92 -2.83
C GLY A 35 -5.47 -1.69 -2.19
N ALA A 36 -4.90 -0.51 -2.46
CA ALA A 36 -3.62 -0.09 -1.92
C ALA A 36 -3.76 1.30 -1.27
N LEU A 37 -3.01 1.53 -0.20
CA LEU A 37 -2.86 2.83 0.43
C LEU A 37 -1.45 3.35 0.13
N VAL A 38 -1.35 4.46 -0.60
CA VAL A 38 -0.07 5.13 -0.87
C VAL A 38 0.02 6.33 0.06
N VAL A 39 1.01 6.34 0.94
CA VAL A 39 1.15 7.34 2.00
C VAL A 39 2.42 8.16 1.79
N TYR A 40 2.33 9.46 2.01
CA TYR A 40 3.45 10.39 1.97
C TYR A 40 3.39 11.35 3.15
N ASP A 41 4.47 12.08 3.39
CA ASP A 41 4.59 13.07 4.46
C ASP A 41 4.38 14.48 3.91
N ILE A 42 3.34 15.16 4.41
CA ILE A 42 2.96 16.51 3.96
C ILE A 42 4.05 17.56 4.21
N SER A 43 4.93 17.33 5.21
CA SER A 43 6.04 18.23 5.53
C SER A 43 7.26 17.99 4.63
N ARG A 44 7.30 16.88 3.89
CA ARG A 44 8.44 16.46 3.06
C ARG A 44 8.02 16.18 1.62
N ARG A 45 8.12 17.21 0.78
CA ARG A 45 7.73 17.15 -0.65
C ARG A 45 8.35 15.98 -1.43
N GLY A 46 9.60 15.62 -1.16
CA GLY A 46 10.25 14.49 -1.85
C GLY A 46 9.54 13.14 -1.67
N THR A 47 8.80 12.95 -0.56
CA THR A 47 7.98 11.75 -0.36
C THR A 47 6.74 11.74 -1.25
N PHE A 48 6.16 12.92 -1.54
CA PHE A 48 5.07 13.06 -2.50
C PHE A 48 5.53 12.79 -3.93
N ASP A 49 6.70 13.31 -4.31
CA ASP A 49 7.23 13.14 -5.66
C ASP A 49 7.52 11.65 -5.98
N SER A 50 7.75 10.83 -4.93
CA SER A 50 7.94 9.38 -5.02
C SER A 50 6.64 8.60 -5.30
N ILE A 51 5.45 9.19 -5.10
CA ILE A 51 4.15 8.52 -5.27
C ILE A 51 3.98 7.96 -6.68
N LYS A 52 4.36 8.74 -7.71
CA LYS A 52 4.20 8.30 -9.10
C LYS A 52 4.90 6.97 -9.36
N ARG A 53 6.13 6.85 -8.84
CA ARG A 53 6.91 5.62 -8.96
C ARG A 53 6.24 4.44 -8.23
N TRP A 54 5.69 4.66 -7.03
CA TRP A 54 4.99 3.60 -6.29
C TRP A 54 3.70 3.16 -6.97
N LEU A 55 2.98 4.08 -7.63
CA LEU A 55 1.81 3.75 -8.45
C LEU A 55 2.18 2.92 -9.69
N ASP A 56 3.29 3.27 -10.35
CA ASP A 56 3.82 2.50 -11.48
C ASP A 56 4.27 1.09 -11.03
N GLU A 57 4.70 0.90 -9.78
CA GLU A 57 5.05 -0.43 -9.23
C GLU A 57 3.81 -1.29 -8.88
N LEU A 58 2.62 -0.69 -8.82
CA LEU A 58 1.34 -1.37 -8.51
C LEU A 58 0.55 -1.80 -9.76
N THR A 59 0.88 -1.25 -10.94
CA THR A 59 0.15 -1.46 -12.21
C THR A 59 0.99 -2.28 -13.19
#